data_AF-A0A1M5W2H5-F1
#
_entry.id   AF-A0A1M5W2H5-F1
#
_cell.length_a   1.000
_cell.length_b   1.000
_cell.length_c   1.000
_cell.angle_alpha   90.00
_cell.angle_beta   90.00
_cell.angle_gamma   90.00
#
_symmetry.space_group_name_H-M   'P 1'
#
loop_
_entity.id
_entity.type
_entity.pdbx_description
1 polymer ?
#
loop_
_entity_poly.entity_id
_entity_poly.type
_entity_poly.pdbx_seq_one_letter_code
_entity_poly.pdbx_strand_id
1 'polypeptide(L)'
;MGPASRRVPRVFVYTERTVDGMGKITTDKRAGFTLMELMVYIAIVGIVVIVAGQAFSNSTKMRVRTQSMLKASEVAENVAAVFKQDVAQTGAKSSMEAGTTDDGNNFGSVHTSVYMDPVPGSCSSADYSSFRVSASSNQSDLTIRRLRYDANGYYEATEEVRWYVEDAKLKRSCKLVEKRTGLTLADDEPCADVGGTPEGVEMADGVATFAVEAAEPGVLEANEQVFPAADAGGAFNFFPRTGDMKYVAVTTVNSLGELGKGGTSVTISDFFTNFKSDDDSPGILDEGSRRLNQIFAMKNNTLEGTQTWATACEKITLEANQEYEISFNVDSPNAYSGDAKNRSLSFVPGVDHLSVGFRSVSTGDIPRKDGVKLLEDFLFFPPLDADKGGGKRTMRFSVPQKIENACMAFTFACYSPLIHQGKITISNLNLKKVVGTNYVFNDGGYATETHKAEKKNIKALRLKLKISRNGEGGSVDVVVPMPSNGPSD
;
A
#
# COMPACT_ATOMS: atom_id res chain seq x y z
N MET A 1 4.83 16.48 -33.01
CA MET A 1 3.85 16.73 -34.08
C MET A 1 3.23 15.40 -34.49
N GLY A 2 1.97 15.19 -34.09
CA GLY A 2 1.13 14.05 -34.49
C GLY A 2 -0.31 14.51 -34.32
N PRO A 3 -1.19 14.37 -35.33
CA PRO A 3 -2.48 15.06 -35.30
C PRO A 3 -3.50 14.32 -34.43
N ALA A 4 -4.25 15.13 -33.70
CA ALA A 4 -5.34 14.73 -32.80
C ALA A 4 -6.50 14.08 -33.58
N SER A 5 -6.90 12.88 -33.12
CA SER A 5 -8.11 12.19 -33.58
C SER A 5 -9.34 12.81 -32.90
N ARG A 6 -10.02 13.74 -33.59
CA ARG A 6 -11.37 14.20 -33.23
C ARG A 6 -12.39 13.14 -33.68
N ARG A 7 -13.02 12.45 -32.72
CA ARG A 7 -14.24 11.66 -32.98
C ARG A 7 -15.45 12.59 -33.03
N VAL A 8 -16.04 12.72 -34.22
CA VAL A 8 -17.30 13.43 -34.47
C VAL A 8 -18.47 12.47 -34.19
N PRO A 9 -19.57 12.91 -33.56
CA PRO A 9 -20.75 12.07 -33.33
C PRO A 9 -21.48 11.76 -34.64
N ARG A 10 -21.82 10.50 -34.87
CA ARG A 10 -22.69 10.08 -35.98
C ARG A 10 -24.14 10.38 -35.62
N VAL A 11 -24.68 11.41 -36.25
CA VAL A 11 -26.13 11.69 -36.32
C VAL A 11 -26.74 10.66 -37.28
N PHE A 12 -27.64 9.81 -36.78
CA PHE A 12 -28.46 8.95 -37.63
C PHE A 12 -29.61 9.78 -38.20
N VAL A 13 -29.48 10.17 -39.46
CA VAL A 13 -30.55 10.76 -40.27
C VAL A 13 -31.39 9.60 -40.82
N TYR A 14 -32.65 9.50 -40.42
CA TYR A 14 -33.61 8.61 -41.07
C TYR A 14 -34.04 9.24 -42.40
N THR A 15 -33.52 8.70 -43.51
CA THR A 15 -34.08 8.96 -44.84
C THR A 15 -35.32 8.10 -45.03
N GLU A 16 -36.49 8.75 -45.13
CA GLU A 16 -37.70 8.14 -45.70
C GLU A 16 -37.38 7.64 -47.11
N ARG A 17 -37.48 6.33 -47.33
CA ARG A 17 -37.57 5.77 -48.68
C ARG A 17 -39.04 5.75 -49.07
N THR A 18 -39.41 6.68 -49.93
CA THR A 18 -40.54 6.55 -50.84
C THR A 18 -40.30 5.33 -51.74
N VAL A 19 -41.16 4.32 -51.63
CA VAL A 19 -41.22 3.19 -52.58
C VAL A 19 -42.30 3.53 -53.59
N ASP A 20 -41.87 4.14 -54.70
CA ASP A 20 -42.65 4.22 -55.93
C ASP A 20 -42.55 2.88 -56.65
N GLY A 21 -43.70 2.21 -56.78
CA GLY A 21 -43.79 0.88 -57.37
C GLY A 21 -45.21 0.38 -57.44
N MET A 22 -46.11 1.19 -58.00
CA MET A 22 -47.48 0.82 -58.35
C MET A 22 -47.45 -0.31 -59.40
N GLY A 23 -47.44 -1.55 -58.93
CA GLY A 23 -47.75 -2.72 -59.72
C GLY A 23 -49.24 -2.71 -60.09
N LYS A 24 -49.53 -2.84 -61.40
CA LYS A 24 -50.87 -3.03 -61.95
C LYS A 24 -51.65 -4.08 -61.15
N ILE A 25 -52.68 -3.65 -60.43
CA ILE A 25 -53.68 -4.54 -59.81
C ILE A 25 -54.59 -5.02 -60.94
N THR A 26 -54.30 -6.20 -61.47
CA THR A 26 -55.25 -6.98 -62.23
C THR A 26 -56.26 -7.62 -61.28
N THR A 27 -57.53 -7.47 -61.64
CA THR A 27 -58.74 -7.93 -60.97
C THR A 27 -58.74 -9.40 -60.53
N ASP A 28 -59.42 -9.61 -59.38
CA ASP A 28 -60.08 -10.82 -58.92
C ASP A 28 -59.26 -12.06 -58.56
N LYS A 29 -58.94 -12.18 -57.26
CA LYS A 29 -59.47 -13.26 -56.40
C LYS A 29 -59.70 -12.74 -54.98
N ARG A 30 -60.97 -12.48 -54.61
CA ARG A 30 -61.36 -12.47 -53.18
C ARG A 30 -61.29 -13.91 -52.68
N ALA A 31 -60.09 -14.35 -52.27
CA ALA A 31 -59.96 -15.55 -51.46
C ALA A 31 -60.44 -15.17 -50.06
N GLY A 32 -61.60 -15.71 -49.65
CA GLY A 32 -62.07 -15.56 -48.29
C GLY A 32 -61.03 -16.12 -47.33
N PHE A 33 -60.62 -15.30 -46.36
CA PHE A 33 -59.78 -15.73 -45.24
C PHE A 33 -60.46 -16.94 -44.60
N THR A 34 -59.82 -18.11 -44.64
CA THR A 34 -60.37 -19.29 -43.98
C THR A 34 -60.27 -19.10 -42.47
N LEU A 35 -61.25 -19.56 -41.71
CA LEU A 35 -61.29 -19.42 -40.25
C LEU A 35 -60.00 -19.98 -39.59
N MET A 36 -59.39 -20.98 -40.21
CA MET A 36 -58.12 -21.57 -39.80
C MET A 36 -56.94 -20.58 -39.89
N GLU A 37 -56.87 -19.78 -40.95
CA GLU A 37 -55.81 -18.78 -41.15
C GLU A 37 -55.91 -17.64 -40.14
N LEU A 38 -57.14 -17.25 -39.76
CA LEU A 38 -57.40 -16.29 -38.68
C LEU A 38 -56.94 -16.83 -37.31
N MET A 39 -57.21 -18.11 -37.03
CA MET A 39 -56.77 -18.75 -35.77
C MET A 39 -55.25 -18.83 -35.66
N VAL A 40 -54.56 -19.18 -36.74
CA VAL A 40 -53.08 -19.21 -36.78
C VAL A 40 -52.52 -17.81 -36.55
N TYR A 41 -53.12 -16.77 -37.14
CA TYR A 41 -52.69 -15.39 -36.93
C TYR A 41 -52.81 -14.96 -35.45
N ILE A 42 -53.96 -15.23 -34.82
CA ILE A 42 -54.17 -14.93 -33.40
C ILE A 42 -53.21 -15.73 -32.51
N ALA A 43 -52.93 -16.99 -32.84
CA ALA A 43 -51.99 -17.83 -32.08
C ALA A 43 -50.55 -17.30 -32.15
N ILE A 44 -50.09 -16.91 -33.35
CA ILE A 44 -48.74 -16.33 -33.53
C ILE A 44 -48.65 -15.00 -32.79
N VAL A 45 -49.65 -14.13 -32.90
CA VAL A 45 -49.69 -12.85 -32.16
C VAL A 45 -49.69 -13.09 -30.65
N GLY A 46 -50.46 -14.06 -30.15
CA GLY A 46 -50.48 -14.43 -28.73
C GLY A 46 -49.12 -14.88 -28.22
N ILE A 47 -48.41 -15.74 -28.96
CA ILE A 47 -47.05 -16.18 -28.63
C ILE A 47 -46.09 -14.99 -28.60
N VAL A 48 -46.13 -14.12 -29.62
CA VAL A 48 -45.26 -12.93 -29.68
C VAL A 48 -45.52 -11.98 -28.51
N VAL A 49 -46.77 -11.74 -28.13
CA VAL A 49 -47.12 -10.90 -26.98
C VAL A 49 -46.63 -11.52 -25.67
N ILE A 50 -46.72 -12.83 -25.49
CA ILE A 50 -46.21 -13.52 -24.29
C ILE A 50 -44.69 -13.40 -24.21
N VAL A 51 -43.98 -13.68 -25.31
CA VAL A 51 -42.51 -13.59 -25.37
C VAL A 51 -42.04 -12.15 -25.16
N ALA A 52 -42.69 -11.17 -25.80
CA ALA A 52 -42.39 -9.77 -25.60
C ALA A 52 -42.69 -9.33 -24.16
N GLY A 53 -43.82 -9.74 -23.58
CA GLY A 53 -44.19 -9.44 -22.20
C GLY A 53 -43.18 -10.01 -21.18
N GLN A 54 -42.72 -11.25 -21.40
CA GLN A 54 -41.66 -11.85 -20.59
C GLN A 54 -40.32 -11.11 -20.76
N ALA A 55 -39.96 -10.73 -21.98
CA ALA A 55 -38.73 -9.98 -22.25
C ALA A 55 -38.74 -8.58 -21.61
N PHE A 56 -39.85 -7.84 -21.71
CA PHE A 56 -40.02 -6.53 -21.07
C PHE A 56 -40.04 -6.63 -19.54
N SER A 57 -40.72 -7.64 -18.98
CA SER A 57 -40.72 -7.91 -17.54
C SER A 57 -39.33 -8.24 -17.02
N ASN A 58 -38.60 -9.11 -17.71
CA ASN A 58 -37.23 -9.48 -17.35
C ASN A 58 -36.26 -8.29 -17.48
N SER A 59 -36.39 -7.48 -18.53
CA SER A 59 -35.57 -6.27 -18.72
C SER A 59 -35.82 -5.23 -17.62
N THR A 60 -37.09 -4.99 -17.27
CA THR A 60 -37.46 -4.04 -16.21
C THR A 60 -36.97 -4.53 -14.85
N LYS A 61 -37.14 -5.82 -14.56
CA LYS A 61 -36.62 -6.46 -13.34
C LYS A 61 -35.12 -6.30 -13.26
N MET A 62 -34.38 -6.61 -14.33
CA MET A 62 -32.92 -6.44 -14.35
C MET A 62 -32.50 -4.99 -14.12
N ARG A 63 -33.18 -4.02 -14.74
CA ARG A 63 -32.87 -2.59 -14.54
C ARG A 63 -33.09 -2.14 -13.10
N VAL A 64 -34.27 -2.45 -12.54
CA VAL A 64 -34.60 -2.11 -11.14
C VAL A 64 -33.59 -2.73 -10.19
N ARG A 65 -33.19 -3.97 -10.49
CA ARG A 65 -32.20 -4.70 -9.73
C ARG A 65 -30.82 -4.02 -9.73
N THR A 66 -30.28 -3.76 -10.92
CA THR A 66 -29.01 -3.05 -11.08
C THR A 66 -29.04 -1.68 -10.39
N GLN A 67 -30.14 -0.93 -10.47
CA GLN A 67 -30.28 0.35 -9.79
C GLN A 67 -30.29 0.21 -8.25
N SER A 68 -30.97 -0.81 -7.72
CA SER A 68 -31.00 -1.11 -6.29
C SER A 68 -29.60 -1.47 -5.77
N MET A 69 -28.88 -2.32 -6.51
CA MET A 69 -27.50 -2.70 -6.19
C MET A 69 -26.55 -1.50 -6.22
N LEU A 70 -26.59 -0.68 -7.28
CA LEU A 70 -25.72 0.50 -7.40
C LEU A 70 -25.96 1.49 -6.26
N LYS A 71 -27.23 1.75 -5.91
CA LYS A 71 -27.58 2.63 -4.80
C LYS A 71 -27.12 2.06 -3.46
N ALA A 72 -27.22 0.75 -3.25
CA ALA A 72 -26.73 0.10 -2.03
C ALA A 72 -25.20 0.18 -1.92
N SER A 73 -24.47 0.02 -3.03
CA SER A 73 -23.02 0.20 -3.06
C SER A 73 -22.60 1.64 -2.81
N GLU A 74 -23.26 2.62 -3.43
CA GLU A 74 -23.00 4.05 -3.20
C GLU A 74 -23.18 4.44 -1.73
N VAL A 75 -24.27 3.98 -1.09
CA VAL A 75 -24.48 4.20 0.35
C VAL A 75 -23.39 3.53 1.18
N ALA A 76 -23.00 2.30 0.84
CA ALA A 76 -21.93 1.59 1.55
C ALA A 76 -20.58 2.32 1.44
N GLU A 77 -20.24 2.84 0.26
CA GLU A 77 -19.01 3.63 0.05
C GLU A 77 -19.03 4.96 0.80
N ASN A 78 -20.16 5.67 0.80
CA ASN A 78 -20.33 6.90 1.58
C ASN A 78 -20.16 6.65 3.09
N VAL A 79 -20.74 5.57 3.60
CA VAL A 79 -20.54 5.15 5.00
C VAL A 79 -19.07 4.84 5.25
N ALA A 80 -18.41 4.09 4.38
CA ALA A 80 -16.99 3.75 4.53
C ALA A 80 -16.10 5.00 4.52
N ALA A 81 -16.43 6.03 3.72
CA ALA A 81 -15.69 7.29 3.69
C ALA A 81 -15.80 8.05 5.02
N VAL A 82 -17.00 8.20 5.59
CA VAL A 82 -17.21 8.86 6.88
C VAL A 82 -16.57 8.04 8.01
N PHE A 83 -16.75 6.72 7.99
CA PHE A 83 -16.11 5.81 8.95
C PHE A 83 -14.59 5.93 8.93
N LYS A 84 -13.99 6.02 7.73
CA LYS A 84 -12.54 6.20 7.57
C LYS A 84 -12.06 7.51 8.20
N GLN A 85 -12.79 8.61 8.02
CA GLN A 85 -12.44 9.90 8.61
C GLN A 85 -12.47 9.85 10.14
N ASP A 86 -13.51 9.23 10.69
CA ASP A 86 -13.69 9.02 12.12
C ASP A 86 -12.55 8.18 12.72
N VAL A 87 -12.29 6.99 12.15
CA VAL A 87 -11.26 6.08 12.66
C VAL A 87 -9.85 6.63 12.50
N ALA A 88 -9.55 7.32 11.39
CA ALA A 88 -8.22 7.88 11.15
C ALA A 88 -7.82 8.94 12.21
N GLN A 89 -8.78 9.57 12.88
CA GLN A 89 -8.54 10.61 13.89
C GLN A 89 -8.40 10.06 15.32
N THR A 90 -8.61 8.76 15.53
CA THR A 90 -8.55 8.13 16.87
C THR A 90 -7.18 8.20 17.55
N GLY A 91 -6.12 8.44 16.76
CA GLY A 91 -4.77 8.47 17.29
C GLY A 91 -4.29 9.80 17.84
N ALA A 92 -4.98 10.90 17.58
CA ALA A 92 -4.50 12.19 18.06
C ALA A 92 -4.81 12.35 19.56
N LYS A 93 -3.79 12.55 20.40
CA LYS A 93 -3.93 12.70 21.86
C LYS A 93 -3.35 14.01 22.39
N SER A 94 -2.50 14.65 21.60
CA SER A 94 -1.91 15.95 21.89
C SER A 94 -2.46 17.04 20.97
N SER A 95 -2.45 18.26 21.48
CA SER A 95 -2.84 19.47 20.76
C SER A 95 -1.78 20.55 20.87
N MET A 96 -1.83 21.54 19.98
CA MET A 96 -1.18 22.81 20.26
C MET A 96 -1.95 23.50 21.39
N GLU A 97 -1.25 24.12 22.33
CA GLU A 97 -1.86 24.90 23.39
C GLU A 97 -1.75 26.40 23.08
N ALA A 98 -2.85 27.12 23.30
CA ALA A 98 -2.89 28.57 23.08
C ALA A 98 -2.15 29.29 24.21
N GLY A 99 -0.93 29.75 23.93
CA GLY A 99 -0.21 30.72 24.76
C GLY A 99 0.61 30.13 25.90
N THR A 100 1.88 29.81 25.61
CA THR A 100 2.99 30.16 26.52
C THR A 100 4.03 30.89 25.68
N THR A 101 4.53 31.99 26.24
CA THR A 101 5.25 33.10 25.59
C THR A 101 6.64 32.80 25.03
N ASP A 102 7.06 31.55 24.85
CA ASP A 102 8.43 31.24 24.43
C ASP A 102 8.44 30.31 23.21
N ASP A 103 8.83 30.86 22.06
CA ASP A 103 9.39 30.19 20.87
C ASP A 103 9.05 28.70 20.68
N GLY A 104 7.82 28.41 20.24
CA GLY A 104 7.49 27.13 19.59
C GLY A 104 6.09 26.61 19.90
N ASN A 105 5.29 26.39 18.86
CA ASN A 105 4.05 25.60 18.94
C ASN A 105 4.40 24.15 19.32
N ASN A 106 4.48 23.86 20.62
CA ASN A 106 4.80 22.52 21.10
C ASN A 106 3.51 21.73 21.38
N PHE A 107 3.43 20.52 20.81
CA PHE A 107 2.44 19.51 21.17
C PHE A 107 2.80 18.91 22.54
N GLY A 108 2.50 19.64 23.62
CA GLY A 108 2.95 19.30 24.98
C GLY A 108 1.87 18.70 25.89
N SER A 109 0.60 19.03 25.65
CA SER A 109 -0.51 18.61 26.51
C SER A 109 -1.21 17.39 25.93
N VAL A 110 -1.14 16.27 26.64
CA VAL A 110 -1.90 15.05 26.33
C VAL A 110 -3.25 15.10 27.04
N HIS A 111 -4.33 15.05 26.27
CA HIS A 111 -5.71 15.11 26.79
C HIS A 111 -6.17 13.72 27.23
N THR A 112 -6.21 13.46 28.54
CA THR A 112 -6.54 12.12 29.07
C THR A 112 -7.97 11.66 28.79
N SER A 113 -8.89 12.59 28.50
CA SER A 113 -10.28 12.28 28.16
C SER A 113 -10.42 11.53 26.83
N VAL A 114 -9.39 11.52 25.98
CA VAL A 114 -9.38 10.74 24.72
C VAL A 114 -9.28 9.24 24.99
N TYR A 115 -8.74 8.83 26.14
CA TYR A 115 -8.67 7.42 26.52
C TYR A 115 -10.02 6.93 27.02
N MET A 116 -10.35 5.67 26.73
CA MET A 116 -11.64 5.09 27.13
C MET A 116 -11.78 4.98 28.65
N ASP A 117 -10.77 4.42 29.33
CA ASP A 117 -10.78 4.23 30.79
C ASP A 117 -9.35 4.12 31.34
N PRO A 118 -8.64 5.25 31.54
CA PRO A 118 -7.25 5.24 31.99
C PRO A 118 -7.09 4.98 33.51
N VAL A 119 -8.16 4.67 34.25
CA VAL A 119 -8.18 4.70 35.73
C VAL A 119 -7.24 3.63 36.36
N PRO A 120 -6.42 3.99 37.37
CA PRO A 120 -5.40 3.13 37.94
C PRO A 120 -5.95 2.26 39.09
N GLY A 121 -6.74 1.23 38.75
CA GLY A 121 -7.12 0.19 39.73
C GLY A 121 -6.14 -0.99 39.75
N SER A 122 -5.60 -1.34 38.58
CA SER A 122 -4.51 -2.29 38.35
C SER A 122 -4.04 -2.15 36.91
N CYS A 123 -2.74 -2.28 36.61
CA CYS A 123 -2.21 -2.13 35.24
C CYS A 123 -2.85 -3.07 34.20
N SER A 124 -3.53 -4.13 34.63
CA SER A 124 -4.24 -5.07 33.77
C SER A 124 -5.65 -4.63 33.35
N SER A 125 -6.22 -3.59 33.97
CA SER A 125 -7.59 -3.11 33.70
C SER A 125 -7.68 -1.75 33.03
N ALA A 126 -6.60 -0.97 33.01
CA ALA A 126 -6.53 0.33 32.36
C ALA A 126 -6.63 0.20 30.83
N ASP A 127 -7.50 1.00 30.22
CA ASP A 127 -7.74 1.08 28.79
C ASP A 127 -7.25 2.42 28.24
N TYR A 128 -5.99 2.45 27.82
CA TYR A 128 -5.34 3.59 27.16
C TYR A 128 -5.63 3.64 25.64
N SER A 129 -6.62 2.89 25.15
CA SER A 129 -7.07 3.03 23.78
C SER A 129 -8.04 4.20 23.64
N SER A 130 -8.19 4.68 22.41
CA SER A 130 -9.22 5.67 22.05
C SER A 130 -10.45 5.02 21.41
N PHE A 131 -10.67 3.71 21.59
CA PHE A 131 -11.75 2.99 20.91
C PHE A 131 -12.30 1.81 21.72
N ARG A 132 -13.54 1.43 21.46
CA ARG A 132 -14.25 0.30 22.06
C ARG A 132 -15.00 -0.44 20.97
N VAL A 133 -14.87 -1.75 20.88
CA VAL A 133 -15.67 -2.57 19.95
C VAL A 133 -16.33 -3.69 20.72
N SER A 134 -17.66 -3.66 20.81
CA SER A 134 -18.43 -4.83 21.20
C SER A 134 -19.05 -5.47 19.97
N ALA A 135 -18.66 -6.71 19.67
CA ALA A 135 -19.21 -7.45 18.55
C ALA A 135 -20.36 -8.37 19.02
N SER A 136 -21.47 -8.31 18.31
CA SER A 136 -22.43 -9.41 18.21
C SER A 136 -22.32 -10.02 16.81
N SER A 137 -22.69 -11.28 16.63
CA SER A 137 -22.35 -12.14 15.47
C SER A 137 -22.20 -11.44 14.10
N ASN A 138 -23.08 -10.52 13.71
CA ASN A 138 -22.99 -9.74 12.46
C ASN A 138 -23.13 -8.21 12.64
N GLN A 139 -23.19 -7.73 13.89
CA GLN A 139 -23.40 -6.33 14.23
C GLN A 139 -22.46 -5.92 15.35
N SER A 140 -21.55 -5.02 15.04
CA SER A 140 -20.64 -4.39 15.98
C SER A 140 -21.26 -3.10 16.52
N ASP A 141 -20.81 -2.72 17.69
CA ASP A 141 -21.00 -1.39 18.25
C ASP A 141 -19.60 -0.84 18.52
N LEU A 142 -19.24 0.17 17.74
CA LEU A 142 -17.94 0.82 17.79
C LEU A 142 -18.13 2.18 18.45
N THR A 143 -17.41 2.42 19.54
CA THR A 143 -17.24 3.75 20.12
C THR A 143 -15.81 4.19 19.89
N ILE A 144 -15.60 5.43 19.46
CA ILE A 144 -14.27 6.02 19.32
C ILE A 144 -14.23 7.36 20.05
N ARG A 145 -13.06 7.73 20.53
CA ARG A 145 -12.76 9.06 21.06
C ARG A 145 -11.68 9.72 20.22
N ARG A 146 -11.83 11.01 19.98
CA ARG A 146 -10.91 11.82 19.17
C ARG A 146 -10.88 13.26 19.67
N LEU A 147 -9.80 13.96 19.36
CA LEU A 147 -9.69 15.40 19.60
C LEU A 147 -10.24 16.21 18.42
N ARG A 148 -10.92 17.29 18.74
CA ARG A 148 -11.34 18.35 17.83
C ARG A 148 -10.36 19.51 17.96
N TYR A 149 -9.93 20.02 16.81
CA TYR A 149 -9.03 21.16 16.72
C TYR A 149 -9.70 22.34 16.03
N ASP A 150 -9.28 23.55 16.40
CA ASP A 150 -9.60 24.75 15.63
C ASP A 150 -8.71 24.85 14.37
N ALA A 151 -8.94 25.90 13.57
CA ALA A 151 -8.21 26.12 12.31
C ALA A 151 -6.69 26.31 12.50
N ASN A 152 -6.22 26.60 13.71
CA ASN A 152 -4.80 26.78 14.03
C ASN A 152 -4.18 25.53 14.68
N GLY A 153 -4.96 24.46 14.88
CA GLY A 153 -4.51 23.23 15.53
C GLY A 153 -4.60 23.25 17.06
N TYR A 154 -5.26 24.25 17.65
CA TYR A 154 -5.48 24.28 19.11
C TYR A 154 -6.63 23.38 19.52
N TYR A 155 -6.56 22.85 20.75
CA TYR A 155 -7.65 22.05 21.32
C TYR A 155 -8.97 22.82 21.42
N GLU A 156 -10.05 22.20 20.96
CA GLU A 156 -11.42 22.66 21.19
C GLU A 156 -12.21 21.72 22.11
N ALA A 157 -12.21 20.41 21.82
CA ALA A 157 -13.00 19.43 22.55
C ALA A 157 -12.52 18.00 22.33
N THR A 158 -12.95 17.10 23.20
CA THR A 158 -12.85 15.65 23.02
C THR A 158 -14.23 15.12 22.62
N GLU A 159 -14.32 14.51 21.45
CA GLU A 159 -15.56 13.95 20.89
C GLU A 159 -15.59 12.44 21.10
N GLU A 160 -16.75 11.90 21.48
CA GLU A 160 -17.05 10.47 21.46
C GLU A 160 -18.05 10.20 20.34
N VAL A 161 -17.62 9.45 19.32
CA VAL A 161 -18.45 9.04 18.20
C VAL A 161 -18.79 7.56 18.35
N ARG A 162 -20.07 7.22 18.22
CA ARG A 162 -20.55 5.84 18.31
C ARG A 162 -21.25 5.42 17.03
N TRP A 163 -20.88 4.25 16.52
CA TRP A 163 -21.46 3.59 15.36
C TRP A 163 -22.15 2.30 15.80
N TYR A 164 -23.43 2.17 15.53
CA TYR A 164 -24.24 1.03 15.97
C TYR A 164 -25.41 0.78 15.01
N VAL A 165 -25.94 -0.45 15.04
CA VAL A 165 -27.11 -0.82 14.25
C VAL A 165 -28.33 -0.93 15.16
N GLU A 166 -29.42 -0.27 14.78
CA GLU A 166 -30.71 -0.33 15.46
C GLU A 166 -31.80 -0.48 14.39
N ASP A 167 -32.69 -1.47 14.52
CA ASP A 167 -33.75 -1.75 13.55
C ASP A 167 -33.27 -1.86 12.09
N ALA A 168 -32.13 -2.55 11.88
CA ALA A 168 -31.46 -2.69 10.58
C ALA A 168 -31.00 -1.35 9.95
N LYS A 169 -30.89 -0.29 10.75
CA LYS A 169 -30.35 1.00 10.35
C LYS A 169 -29.01 1.23 11.03
N LEU A 170 -27.98 1.55 10.27
CA LEU A 170 -26.70 1.99 10.81
C LEU A 170 -26.84 3.45 11.23
N LYS A 171 -26.60 3.71 12.50
CA LYS A 171 -26.62 5.04 13.09
C LYS A 171 -25.22 5.46 13.52
N ARG A 172 -24.95 6.75 13.39
CA ARG A 172 -23.77 7.42 13.91
C ARG A 172 -24.24 8.49 14.88
N SER A 173 -23.78 8.44 16.13
CA SER A 173 -24.04 9.48 17.12
C SER A 173 -22.74 10.10 17.60
N CYS A 174 -22.79 11.37 18.01
CA CYS A 174 -21.62 12.09 18.52
C CYS A 174 -22.00 12.88 19.77
N LYS A 175 -21.12 12.91 20.77
CA LYS A 175 -21.20 13.81 21.92
C LYS A 175 -19.83 14.35 22.32
N LEU A 176 -19.80 15.49 22.99
CA LEU A 176 -18.60 15.99 23.65
C LEU A 176 -18.42 15.29 25.01
N VAL A 177 -17.23 14.75 25.25
CA VAL A 177 -16.81 14.21 26.56
C VAL A 177 -16.24 15.32 27.42
N GLU A 178 -15.43 16.18 26.79
CA GLU A 178 -14.78 17.34 27.39
C GLU A 178 -14.73 18.46 26.35
N LYS A 179 -14.74 19.72 26.80
CA LYS A 179 -14.59 20.88 25.93
C LYS A 179 -13.81 22.01 26.58
N ARG A 180 -13.12 22.80 25.76
CA ARG A 180 -12.47 24.04 26.17
C ARG A 180 -13.49 24.99 26.80
N THR A 181 -13.11 25.63 27.90
CA THR A 181 -13.94 26.63 28.56
C THR A 181 -14.34 27.74 27.58
N GLY A 182 -15.63 28.08 27.54
CA GLY A 182 -16.17 29.10 26.64
C GLY A 182 -16.52 28.60 25.24
N LEU A 183 -16.27 27.33 24.89
CA LEU A 183 -16.76 26.75 23.64
C LEU A 183 -18.28 26.57 23.69
N THR A 184 -18.97 27.25 22.78
CA THR A 184 -20.39 27.06 22.49
C THR A 184 -20.53 26.34 21.17
N LEU A 185 -21.24 25.21 21.16
CA LEU A 185 -21.58 24.52 19.92
C LEU A 185 -22.59 25.35 19.13
N ALA A 186 -22.45 25.34 17.81
CA ALA A 186 -23.46 25.90 16.93
C ALA A 186 -24.71 25.01 16.94
N ASP A 187 -25.88 25.58 16.65
CA ASP A 187 -27.16 24.86 16.64
C ASP A 187 -27.21 23.72 15.61
N ASP A 188 -26.35 23.77 14.58
CA ASP A 188 -26.21 22.78 13.52
C ASP A 188 -25.09 21.76 13.75
N GLU A 189 -24.42 21.81 14.92
CA GLU A 189 -23.35 20.88 15.23
C GLU A 189 -23.91 19.44 15.42
N PRO A 190 -23.36 18.43 14.72
CA PRO A 190 -23.85 17.05 14.81
C PRO A 190 -23.54 16.35 16.15
N CYS A 191 -22.79 16.98 17.04
CA CYS A 191 -22.40 16.43 18.33
C CYS A 191 -23.23 17.05 19.46
N ALA A 192 -23.77 16.23 20.36
CA ALA A 192 -24.41 16.72 21.57
C ALA A 192 -23.37 17.33 22.53
N ASP A 193 -23.76 18.36 23.29
CA ASP A 193 -22.89 18.99 24.28
C ASP A 193 -22.57 18.06 25.48
N VAL A 194 -21.60 18.44 26.30
CA VAL A 194 -21.16 17.68 27.48
C VAL A 194 -22.35 17.44 28.43
N GLY A 195 -22.63 16.18 28.73
CA GLY A 195 -23.78 15.75 29.55
C GLY A 195 -25.10 15.64 28.80
N GLY A 196 -25.15 16.03 27.52
CA GLY A 196 -26.28 15.81 26.63
C GLY A 196 -26.42 14.36 26.17
N THR A 197 -27.62 13.97 25.78
CA THR A 197 -27.89 12.67 25.14
C THR A 197 -27.71 12.80 23.64
N PRO A 198 -26.75 12.10 23.01
CA PRO A 198 -26.54 12.20 21.57
C PRO A 198 -27.65 11.49 20.80
N GLU A 199 -28.24 12.19 19.84
CA GLU A 199 -29.15 11.58 18.87
C GLU A 199 -28.37 10.85 17.77
N GLY A 200 -28.85 9.67 17.38
CA GLY A 200 -28.23 8.88 16.32
C GLY A 200 -28.70 9.33 14.94
N VAL A 201 -27.78 9.82 14.11
CA VAL A 201 -28.04 10.13 12.71
C VAL A 201 -28.04 8.83 11.90
N GLU A 202 -29.11 8.60 11.14
CA GLU A 202 -29.22 7.45 10.24
C GLU A 202 -28.26 7.61 9.04
N MET A 203 -27.29 6.72 8.95
CA MET A 203 -26.27 6.72 7.89
C MET A 203 -26.64 5.77 6.75
N ALA A 204 -27.27 4.64 7.08
CA ALA A 204 -27.73 3.66 6.12
C ALA A 204 -28.90 2.85 6.66
N ASP A 205 -29.70 2.30 5.74
CA ASP A 205 -30.88 1.50 6.03
C ASP A 205 -30.81 0.17 5.26
N GLY A 206 -31.39 -0.89 5.83
CA GLY A 206 -31.29 -2.27 5.32
C GLY A 206 -29.94 -2.93 5.59
N VAL A 207 -29.31 -2.62 6.72
CA VAL A 207 -27.98 -3.14 7.07
C VAL A 207 -28.07 -4.60 7.49
N ALA A 208 -27.51 -5.48 6.66
CA ALA A 208 -27.43 -6.91 6.92
C ALA A 208 -26.20 -7.29 7.75
N THR A 209 -25.10 -6.55 7.59
CA THR A 209 -23.86 -6.77 8.34
C THR A 209 -23.18 -5.45 8.60
N PHE A 210 -22.76 -5.21 9.83
CA PHE A 210 -21.83 -4.16 10.21
C PHE A 210 -20.84 -4.78 11.18
N ALA A 211 -19.68 -5.21 10.69
CA ALA A 211 -18.66 -5.83 11.50
C ALA A 211 -17.38 -4.98 11.50
N VAL A 212 -16.88 -4.71 12.69
CA VAL A 212 -15.62 -3.99 12.92
C VAL A 212 -14.63 -4.94 13.57
N GLU A 213 -13.51 -5.19 12.90
CA GLU A 213 -12.47 -6.09 13.38
C GLU A 213 -11.21 -5.29 13.69
N ALA A 214 -10.69 -5.42 14.91
CA ALA A 214 -9.43 -4.81 15.31
C ALA A 214 -8.25 -5.68 14.87
N ALA A 215 -7.15 -5.05 14.44
CA ALA A 215 -5.93 -5.75 14.09
C ALA A 215 -4.68 -5.15 14.74
N GLU A 216 -3.78 -6.07 15.08
CA GLU A 216 -2.42 -5.77 15.49
C GLU A 216 -1.53 -5.57 14.25
N PRO A 217 -0.44 -4.80 14.36
CA PRO A 217 0.56 -4.72 13.30
C PRO A 217 1.15 -6.12 13.09
N GLY A 218 1.29 -6.55 11.83
CA GLY A 218 1.92 -7.83 11.50
C GLY A 218 3.41 -7.91 11.83
N VAL A 219 4.01 -6.80 12.25
CA VAL A 219 5.40 -6.70 12.69
C VAL A 219 5.46 -5.82 13.95
N LEU A 220 5.93 -6.40 15.05
CA LEU A 220 6.26 -5.66 16.28
C LEU A 220 7.60 -4.93 16.10
N GLU A 221 7.78 -3.75 16.71
CA GLU A 221 8.97 -2.88 16.55
C GLU A 221 10.31 -3.61 16.74
N ALA A 222 10.38 -4.59 17.65
CA ALA A 222 11.58 -5.40 17.89
C ALA A 222 12.03 -6.24 16.67
N ASN A 223 11.16 -6.44 15.68
CA ASN A 223 11.40 -7.25 14.47
C ASN A 223 11.49 -6.41 13.19
N GLU A 224 11.63 -5.08 13.31
CA GLU A 224 11.66 -4.18 12.15
C GLU A 224 12.94 -4.36 11.33
N GLN A 225 14.09 -4.51 11.96
CA GLN A 225 15.38 -4.59 11.28
C GLN A 225 15.76 -6.03 10.94
N VAL A 226 15.83 -6.34 9.64
CA VAL A 226 16.17 -7.67 9.11
C VAL A 226 17.66 -7.81 8.87
N PHE A 227 18.30 -6.77 8.33
CA PHE A 227 19.74 -6.77 8.07
C PHE A 227 20.31 -5.35 8.11
N PRO A 228 21.56 -5.14 8.59
CA PRO A 228 22.27 -5.99 9.54
C PRO A 228 21.39 -6.22 10.78
N ALA A 229 21.68 -7.25 11.57
CA ALA A 229 20.94 -7.44 12.83
C ALA A 229 21.03 -6.19 13.71
N ALA A 230 19.98 -5.88 14.48
CA ALA A 230 19.89 -4.62 15.23
C ALA A 230 21.06 -4.43 16.23
N ASP A 231 21.59 -5.52 16.76
CA ASP A 231 22.75 -5.58 17.64
C ASP A 231 24.10 -5.38 16.93
N ALA A 232 24.14 -5.48 15.60
CA ALA A 232 25.35 -5.31 14.80
C ALA A 232 25.77 -3.84 14.60
N GLY A 233 25.02 -2.87 15.17
CA GLY A 233 25.33 -1.45 15.06
C GLY A 233 25.37 -0.92 13.62
N GLY A 234 24.63 -1.56 12.71
CA GLY A 234 24.63 -1.22 11.28
C GLY A 234 25.88 -1.64 10.52
N ALA A 235 26.77 -2.45 11.11
CA ALA A 235 27.96 -2.94 10.44
C ALA A 235 27.66 -4.12 9.50
N PHE A 236 28.26 -4.11 8.32
CA PHE A 236 28.11 -5.16 7.30
C PHE A 236 29.42 -5.38 6.55
N ASN A 237 29.50 -6.46 5.77
CA ASN A 237 30.58 -6.70 4.82
C ASN A 237 29.99 -7.13 3.46
N PHE A 238 30.81 -7.13 2.42
CA PHE A 238 30.47 -7.63 1.10
C PHE A 238 31.37 -8.78 0.68
N PHE A 239 30.78 -9.83 0.11
CA PHE A 239 31.49 -10.95 -0.47
C PHE A 239 31.32 -10.99 -2.00
N PRO A 240 32.39 -10.90 -2.80
CA PRO A 240 32.28 -10.96 -4.25
C PRO A 240 31.88 -12.34 -4.76
N ARG A 241 31.00 -12.38 -5.76
CA ARG A 241 30.68 -13.61 -6.49
C ARG A 241 31.86 -13.99 -7.37
N THR A 242 32.39 -15.18 -7.14
CA THR A 242 33.49 -15.75 -7.93
C THR A 242 33.18 -17.20 -8.30
N GLY A 243 33.96 -17.77 -9.23
CA GLY A 243 33.86 -19.18 -9.65
C GLY A 243 32.93 -19.47 -10.83
N ASP A 244 32.22 -18.46 -11.34
CA ASP A 244 31.38 -18.56 -12.54
C ASP A 244 31.96 -17.64 -13.63
N MET A 245 32.13 -18.15 -14.85
CA MET A 245 32.74 -17.41 -15.96
C MET A 245 32.00 -16.10 -16.28
N LYS A 246 30.72 -15.96 -15.93
CA LYS A 246 29.95 -14.73 -16.14
C LYS A 246 30.33 -13.59 -15.18
N TYR A 247 30.90 -13.92 -14.02
CA TYR A 247 31.11 -12.98 -12.94
C TYR A 247 32.60 -12.73 -12.67
N VAL A 248 32.94 -11.46 -12.44
CA VAL A 248 34.30 -11.03 -12.10
C VAL A 248 34.30 -10.44 -10.71
N ALA A 249 35.31 -10.80 -9.91
CA ALA A 249 35.50 -10.26 -8.57
C ALA A 249 35.71 -8.75 -8.62
N VAL A 250 35.34 -8.08 -7.53
CA VAL A 250 35.68 -6.68 -7.26
C VAL A 250 36.45 -6.61 -5.97
N THR A 251 37.13 -5.49 -5.76
CA THR A 251 37.81 -5.20 -4.50
C THR A 251 36.84 -4.51 -3.56
N THR A 252 36.81 -4.96 -2.29
CA THR A 252 36.04 -4.34 -1.22
C THR A 252 36.98 -3.88 -0.10
N VAL A 253 36.77 -2.67 0.40
CA VAL A 253 37.61 -2.04 1.42
C VAL A 253 36.72 -1.33 2.44
N ASN A 254 36.96 -1.49 3.74
CA ASN A 254 36.21 -0.75 4.77
C ASN A 254 36.65 0.73 4.86
N SER A 255 36.02 1.49 5.75
CA SER A 255 36.37 2.90 6.02
C SER A 255 37.79 3.12 6.55
N LEU A 256 38.47 2.08 7.04
CA LEU A 256 39.85 2.12 7.52
C LEU A 256 40.89 1.76 6.44
N GLY A 257 40.45 1.40 5.23
CA GLY A 257 41.37 1.00 4.16
C GLY A 257 41.74 -0.49 4.17
N GLU A 258 41.07 -1.32 4.98
CA GLU A 258 41.37 -2.75 5.10
C GLU A 258 40.62 -3.58 4.04
N LEU A 259 41.37 -4.39 3.30
CA LEU A 259 40.83 -5.24 2.22
C LEU A 259 39.97 -6.39 2.75
N GLY A 260 38.79 -6.58 2.16
CA GLY A 260 37.87 -7.69 2.46
C GLY A 260 37.25 -7.65 3.86
N LYS A 261 37.46 -6.57 4.62
CA LYS A 261 36.87 -6.35 5.94
C LYS A 261 35.62 -5.49 5.82
N GLY A 262 34.67 -5.73 6.72
CA GLY A 262 33.44 -4.94 6.81
C GLY A 262 33.56 -3.76 7.77
N GLY A 263 32.44 -3.06 7.93
CA GLY A 263 32.30 -1.88 8.79
C GLY A 263 30.93 -1.24 8.61
N THR A 264 30.77 0.01 9.04
CA THR A 264 29.55 0.81 8.77
C THR A 264 29.51 1.36 7.35
N SER A 265 30.63 1.29 6.64
CA SER A 265 30.81 1.72 5.26
C SER A 265 31.82 0.83 4.55
N VAL A 266 31.52 0.46 3.31
CA VAL A 266 32.37 -0.39 2.46
C VAL A 266 32.47 0.24 1.07
N THR A 267 33.71 0.43 0.61
CA THR A 267 34.07 0.92 -0.72
C THR A 267 34.28 -0.25 -1.67
N ILE A 268 33.70 -0.16 -2.85
CA ILE A 268 33.76 -1.15 -3.92
C ILE A 268 34.50 -0.53 -5.10
N SER A 269 35.47 -1.25 -5.66
CA SER A 269 36.33 -0.80 -6.78
C SER A 269 36.73 -1.96 -7.68
N ASP A 270 37.49 -1.65 -8.74
CA ASP A 270 37.99 -2.61 -9.74
C ASP A 270 36.86 -3.33 -10.48
N PHE A 271 35.89 -2.56 -10.96
CA PHE A 271 34.80 -3.10 -11.76
C PHE A 271 35.32 -3.62 -13.10
N PHE A 272 34.64 -4.61 -13.67
CA PHE A 272 34.96 -5.14 -14.98
C PHE A 272 34.40 -4.24 -16.08
N THR A 273 35.21 -3.91 -17.08
CA THR A 273 34.78 -3.14 -18.25
C THR A 273 34.23 -4.05 -19.35
N ASN A 274 32.99 -3.80 -19.76
CA ASN A 274 32.43 -4.33 -21.00
C ASN A 274 32.69 -3.40 -22.20
N PHE A 275 33.40 -2.29 -21.98
CA PHE A 275 33.88 -1.42 -23.05
C PHE A 275 35.19 -1.99 -23.63
N LYS A 276 35.24 -2.06 -24.95
CA LYS A 276 36.41 -2.42 -25.75
C LYS A 276 37.11 -1.13 -26.18
N SER A 277 38.34 -0.93 -25.72
CA SER A 277 39.13 0.29 -25.98
C SER A 277 40.08 0.18 -27.16
N ASP A 278 39.98 -0.86 -28.00
CA ASP A 278 40.88 -1.04 -29.14
C ASP A 278 40.85 0.19 -30.06
N ASP A 279 42.03 0.73 -30.35
CA ASP A 279 42.23 2.03 -31.03
C ASP A 279 41.50 2.15 -32.38
N ASP A 280 41.25 1.02 -33.05
CA ASP A 280 40.62 0.98 -34.38
C ASP A 280 39.09 0.73 -34.35
N SER A 281 38.51 0.29 -33.21
CA SER A 281 37.06 0.04 -33.10
C SER A 281 36.57 0.09 -31.65
N PRO A 282 36.50 1.28 -31.04
CA PRO A 282 35.92 1.42 -29.71
C PRO A 282 34.47 0.96 -29.72
N GLY A 283 34.09 0.13 -28.75
CA GLY A 283 32.77 -0.50 -28.75
C GLY A 283 32.46 -1.26 -27.48
N ILE A 284 31.44 -2.11 -27.54
CA ILE A 284 31.08 -3.02 -26.45
C ILE A 284 31.61 -4.41 -26.78
N LEU A 285 32.06 -5.15 -25.76
CA LEU A 285 32.45 -6.54 -25.91
C LEU A 285 31.31 -7.39 -26.52
N ASP A 286 31.70 -8.42 -27.26
CA ASP A 286 30.75 -9.42 -27.77
C ASP A 286 29.98 -10.08 -26.63
N GLU A 287 28.73 -10.49 -26.88
CA GLU A 287 27.81 -10.95 -25.86
C GLU A 287 28.37 -12.07 -24.96
N GLY A 288 29.10 -13.04 -25.55
CA GLY A 288 29.74 -14.14 -24.82
C GLY A 288 30.94 -13.73 -23.95
N SER A 289 31.50 -12.54 -24.20
CA SER A 289 32.64 -11.98 -23.46
C SER A 289 32.24 -10.95 -22.42
N ARG A 290 30.96 -10.53 -22.41
CA ARG A 290 30.43 -9.61 -21.41
C ARG A 290 30.44 -10.28 -20.03
N ARG A 291 30.74 -9.50 -19.00
CA ARG A 291 30.78 -9.94 -17.61
C ARG A 291 30.05 -8.96 -16.71
N LEU A 292 29.71 -9.44 -15.53
CA LEU A 292 29.10 -8.67 -14.46
C LEU A 292 29.99 -8.73 -13.22
N ASN A 293 29.96 -7.70 -12.40
CA ASN A 293 30.38 -7.83 -11.02
C ASN A 293 29.14 -8.01 -10.16
N GLN A 294 29.20 -8.93 -9.19
CA GLN A 294 28.15 -9.10 -8.21
C GLN A 294 28.78 -9.33 -6.84
N ILE A 295 28.27 -8.64 -5.84
CA ILE A 295 28.69 -8.80 -4.44
C ILE A 295 27.46 -9.05 -3.58
N PHE A 296 27.62 -9.85 -2.53
CA PHE A 296 26.55 -10.19 -1.61
C PHE A 296 26.77 -9.55 -0.26
N ALA A 297 25.71 -9.00 0.31
CA ALA A 297 25.72 -8.50 1.67
C ALA A 297 25.86 -9.68 2.65
N MET A 298 26.73 -9.50 3.64
CA MET A 298 26.98 -10.48 4.69
C MET A 298 27.20 -9.77 6.04
N LYS A 299 27.11 -10.53 7.13
CA LYS A 299 27.43 -10.02 8.47
C LYS A 299 28.86 -9.46 8.50
N ASN A 300 29.12 -8.49 9.39
CA ASN A 300 30.47 -7.98 9.60
C ASN A 300 31.31 -8.97 10.42
N ASN A 301 31.62 -10.12 9.84
CA ASN A 301 32.51 -11.12 10.41
C ASN A 301 33.65 -11.44 9.44
N THR A 302 34.76 -11.93 9.98
CA THR A 302 35.83 -12.49 9.15
C THR A 302 35.46 -13.91 8.80
N LEU A 303 35.45 -14.24 7.51
CA LEU A 303 35.22 -15.60 7.05
C LEU A 303 36.53 -16.39 7.14
N GLU A 304 36.47 -17.57 7.74
CA GLU A 304 37.61 -18.50 7.78
C GLU A 304 37.51 -19.54 6.65
N GLY A 305 38.65 -19.88 6.06
CA GLY A 305 38.75 -20.89 5.00
C GLY A 305 38.20 -20.47 3.64
N THR A 306 38.10 -21.44 2.72
CA THR A 306 37.57 -21.23 1.38
C THR A 306 36.03 -21.23 1.43
N GLN A 307 35.42 -20.04 1.34
CA GLN A 307 33.96 -19.89 1.32
C GLN A 307 33.44 -19.66 -0.10
N THR A 308 32.21 -20.08 -0.35
CA THR A 308 31.45 -19.70 -1.55
C THR A 308 30.55 -18.51 -1.23
N TRP A 309 30.16 -17.75 -2.25
CA TRP A 309 29.22 -16.64 -2.04
C TRP A 309 27.91 -17.11 -1.35
N ALA A 310 27.44 -18.30 -1.70
CA ALA A 310 26.19 -18.89 -1.19
C ALA A 310 26.26 -19.27 0.31
N THR A 311 27.47 -19.50 0.83
CA THR A 311 27.72 -19.80 2.24
C THR A 311 28.11 -18.55 3.04
N ALA A 312 28.78 -17.59 2.38
CA ALA A 312 29.21 -16.33 2.96
C ALA A 312 28.08 -15.31 3.17
N CYS A 313 27.09 -15.26 2.28
CA CYS A 313 26.03 -14.26 2.33
C CYS A 313 25.06 -14.45 3.49
N GLU A 314 24.47 -13.35 3.97
CA GLU A 314 23.41 -13.45 4.97
C GLU A 314 22.13 -13.98 4.31
N LYS A 315 21.65 -15.12 4.81
CA LYS A 315 20.42 -15.74 4.32
C LYS A 315 19.21 -15.05 4.93
N ILE A 316 18.41 -14.44 4.09
CA ILE A 316 17.23 -13.67 4.45
C ILE A 316 15.99 -14.44 3.99
N THR A 317 14.97 -14.47 4.86
CA THR A 317 13.63 -14.93 4.51
C THR A 317 12.71 -13.72 4.42
N LEU A 318 12.09 -13.54 3.27
CA LEU A 318 11.12 -12.50 3.01
C LEU A 318 9.72 -13.12 3.02
N GLU A 319 8.91 -12.73 4.00
CA GLU A 319 7.53 -13.24 4.17
C GLU A 319 6.56 -12.78 3.08
N ALA A 320 5.57 -13.62 2.79
CA ALA A 320 4.51 -13.32 1.83
C ALA A 320 3.66 -12.12 2.26
N ASN A 321 3.22 -11.32 1.29
CA ASN A 321 2.47 -10.09 1.45
C ASN A 321 3.16 -9.05 2.35
N GLN A 322 4.43 -9.22 2.70
CA GLN A 322 5.14 -8.28 3.57
C GLN A 322 5.82 -7.16 2.77
N GLU A 323 5.67 -5.92 3.25
CA GLU A 323 6.43 -4.80 2.71
C GLU A 323 7.77 -4.65 3.45
N TYR A 324 8.81 -4.41 2.66
CA TYR A 324 10.18 -4.21 3.12
C TYR A 324 10.74 -2.91 2.52
N GLU A 325 11.72 -2.35 3.21
CA GLU A 325 12.50 -1.20 2.79
C GLU A 325 13.99 -1.58 2.75
N ILE A 326 14.63 -1.49 1.59
CA ILE A 326 16.08 -1.42 1.48
C ILE A 326 16.47 0.05 1.59
N SER A 327 17.40 0.39 2.47
CA SER A 327 18.00 1.72 2.52
C SER A 327 19.51 1.66 2.71
N PHE A 328 20.22 2.55 2.05
CA PHE A 328 21.67 2.71 2.16
C PHE A 328 22.06 4.09 1.63
N ASN A 329 23.23 4.58 1.99
CA ASN A 329 23.79 5.79 1.42
C ASN A 329 24.78 5.42 0.31
N VAL A 330 24.83 6.25 -0.73
CA VAL A 330 25.96 6.28 -1.65
C VAL A 330 26.74 7.56 -1.35
N ASP A 331 27.98 7.41 -0.90
CA ASP A 331 28.77 8.56 -0.46
C ASP A 331 29.27 9.38 -1.66
N SER A 332 29.49 10.69 -1.44
CA SER A 332 29.96 11.58 -2.51
C SER A 332 31.40 11.25 -2.91
N PRO A 333 31.76 11.34 -4.20
CA PRO A 333 33.10 10.98 -4.66
C PRO A 333 34.23 11.85 -4.10
N ASN A 334 33.93 13.04 -3.56
CA ASN A 334 34.93 13.89 -2.88
C ASN A 334 35.33 13.42 -1.48
N ALA A 335 34.74 12.34 -0.96
CA ALA A 335 35.24 11.68 0.25
C ALA A 335 36.65 11.07 0.07
N TYR A 336 37.12 10.88 -1.17
CA TYR A 336 38.47 10.39 -1.47
C TYR A 336 39.42 11.57 -1.71
N SER A 337 39.97 12.13 -0.64
CA SER A 337 41.00 13.17 -0.76
C SER A 337 42.27 12.59 -1.42
N GLY A 338 42.65 13.11 -2.59
CA GLY A 338 43.98 12.90 -3.17
C GLY A 338 44.09 11.98 -4.39
N ASP A 339 43.00 11.34 -4.83
CA ASP A 339 43.00 10.50 -6.05
C ASP A 339 42.33 11.24 -7.21
N ALA A 340 42.88 11.08 -8.42
CA ALA A 340 42.31 11.64 -9.64
C ALA A 340 40.79 11.41 -9.72
N LYS A 341 40.00 12.48 -9.94
CA LYS A 341 38.53 12.51 -10.07
C LYS A 341 37.92 11.10 -10.19
N ASN A 342 37.36 10.58 -9.09
CA ASN A 342 36.73 9.26 -9.06
C ASN A 342 35.85 9.07 -10.30
N ARG A 343 36.18 8.05 -11.12
CA ARG A 343 35.54 7.83 -12.42
C ARG A 343 34.10 7.32 -12.31
N SER A 344 33.58 7.11 -11.10
CA SER A 344 32.15 6.86 -10.87
C SER A 344 31.25 7.99 -11.40
N LEU A 345 31.78 9.21 -11.47
CA LEU A 345 31.14 10.37 -12.09
C LEU A 345 30.89 10.22 -13.59
N SER A 346 31.57 9.28 -14.26
CA SER A 346 31.39 8.98 -15.69
C SER A 346 30.29 7.93 -15.94
N PHE A 347 29.48 7.62 -14.93
CA PHE A 347 28.34 6.71 -15.07
C PHE A 347 27.29 7.29 -16.03
N VAL A 348 26.82 6.48 -16.98
CA VAL A 348 25.78 6.86 -17.94
C VAL A 348 24.51 6.04 -17.69
N PRO A 349 23.44 6.63 -17.14
CA PRO A 349 22.17 5.95 -16.95
C PRO A 349 21.62 5.36 -18.27
N GLY A 350 21.19 4.10 -18.23
CA GLY A 350 20.66 3.39 -19.39
C GLY A 350 21.73 2.70 -20.26
N VAL A 351 23.00 3.03 -20.06
CA VAL A 351 24.15 2.30 -20.65
C VAL A 351 24.81 1.44 -19.58
N ASP A 352 25.17 2.04 -18.45
CA ASP A 352 25.72 1.36 -17.30
C ASP A 352 24.60 0.86 -16.37
N HIS A 353 24.87 -0.23 -15.66
CA HIS A 353 23.91 -0.88 -14.78
C HIS A 353 24.44 -0.99 -13.35
N LEU A 354 23.63 -0.50 -12.41
CA LEU A 354 23.84 -0.56 -10.98
C LEU A 354 22.52 -0.93 -10.33
N SER A 355 22.50 -2.02 -9.59
CA SER A 355 21.27 -2.47 -8.96
C SER A 355 21.50 -3.19 -7.65
N VAL A 356 20.49 -3.16 -6.80
CA VAL A 356 20.41 -3.97 -5.59
C VAL A 356 19.16 -4.83 -5.67
N GLY A 357 19.27 -6.09 -5.25
CA GLY A 357 18.13 -6.98 -5.20
C GLY A 357 18.46 -8.25 -4.47
N PHE A 358 17.69 -9.31 -4.74
CA PHE A 358 17.84 -10.59 -4.06
C PHE A 358 18.20 -11.69 -5.05
N ARG A 359 19.01 -12.65 -4.61
CA ARG A 359 19.32 -13.88 -5.34
C ARG A 359 18.98 -15.09 -4.49
N SER A 360 18.41 -16.12 -5.10
CA SER A 360 18.23 -17.40 -4.43
C SER A 360 19.59 -18.03 -4.16
N VAL A 361 19.81 -18.52 -2.93
CA VAL A 361 21.04 -19.25 -2.58
C VAL A 361 21.19 -20.53 -3.40
N SER A 362 20.08 -21.16 -3.82
CA SER A 362 20.12 -22.43 -4.56
C SER A 362 20.53 -22.28 -6.03
N THR A 363 20.15 -21.17 -6.68
CA THR A 363 20.39 -20.97 -8.12
C THR A 363 21.38 -19.84 -8.40
N GLY A 364 21.56 -18.90 -7.49
CA GLY A 364 22.30 -17.66 -7.72
C GLY A 364 21.59 -16.67 -8.63
N ASP A 365 20.34 -16.92 -9.01
CA ASP A 365 19.53 -16.06 -9.86
C ASP A 365 18.45 -15.31 -9.08
N ILE A 366 17.79 -14.36 -9.74
CA ILE A 366 16.60 -13.67 -9.20
C ILE A 366 15.57 -14.73 -8.76
N PRO A 367 15.00 -14.63 -7.54
CA PRO A 367 13.98 -15.54 -7.07
C PRO A 367 12.79 -15.63 -8.03
N ARG A 368 12.43 -16.86 -8.40
CA ARG A 368 11.34 -17.16 -9.32
C ARG A 368 10.43 -18.23 -8.74
N LYS A 369 9.17 -18.16 -9.11
CA LYS A 369 8.21 -19.26 -8.94
C LYS A 369 7.48 -19.46 -10.25
N ASP A 370 7.39 -20.72 -10.70
CA ASP A 370 6.73 -21.08 -11.96
C ASP A 370 7.26 -20.28 -13.17
N GLY A 371 8.57 -20.00 -13.17
CA GLY A 371 9.25 -19.21 -14.20
C GLY A 371 9.08 -17.69 -14.09
N VAL A 372 8.16 -17.20 -13.25
CA VAL A 372 7.89 -15.77 -13.05
C VAL A 372 8.79 -15.23 -11.94
N LYS A 373 9.40 -14.06 -12.16
CA LYS A 373 10.20 -13.37 -11.13
C LYS A 373 9.29 -12.90 -10.00
N LEU A 374 9.72 -13.14 -8.77
CA LEU A 374 8.97 -12.71 -7.58
C LEU A 374 9.31 -11.27 -7.17
N LEU A 375 10.54 -10.85 -7.43
CA LEU A 375 11.04 -9.49 -7.18
C LEU A 375 11.96 -9.08 -8.33
N GLU A 376 11.86 -7.81 -8.72
CA GLU A 376 12.83 -7.19 -9.63
C GLU A 376 13.95 -6.52 -8.83
N ASP A 377 15.09 -6.29 -9.49
CA ASP A 377 16.17 -5.50 -8.90
C ASP A 377 15.82 -4.02 -8.94
N PHE A 378 16.28 -3.28 -7.92
CA PHE A 378 16.12 -1.85 -7.84
C PHE A 378 17.37 -1.17 -8.38
N LEU A 379 17.18 -0.36 -9.42
CA LEU A 379 18.25 0.47 -9.96
C LEU A 379 18.60 1.58 -8.98
N PHE A 380 19.88 1.87 -8.84
CA PHE A 380 20.37 3.06 -8.16
C PHE A 380 21.53 3.66 -8.94
N PHE A 381 21.78 4.95 -8.74
CA PHE A 381 22.82 5.67 -9.47
C PHE A 381 23.83 6.28 -8.51
N PRO A 382 25.12 6.31 -8.89
CA PRO A 382 26.13 7.00 -8.13
C PRO A 382 25.90 8.51 -8.30
N PRO A 383 26.47 9.33 -7.42
CA PRO A 383 26.51 10.77 -7.64
C PRO A 383 27.18 11.07 -8.99
N LEU A 384 26.58 11.96 -9.78
CA LEU A 384 27.15 12.44 -11.06
C LEU A 384 27.93 13.76 -10.90
N ASP A 385 27.87 14.33 -9.70
CA ASP A 385 28.61 15.51 -9.28
C ASP A 385 29.48 15.13 -8.08
N ALA A 386 30.68 15.68 -8.02
CA ALA A 386 31.66 15.31 -7.01
C ALA A 386 31.27 15.80 -5.60
N ASP A 387 30.51 16.90 -5.53
CA ASP A 387 30.07 17.58 -4.31
C ASP A 387 28.58 17.41 -4.04
N LYS A 388 27.81 16.86 -5.00
CA LYS A 388 26.35 16.79 -4.94
C LYS A 388 25.83 15.42 -5.37
N GLY A 389 24.68 15.03 -4.83
CA GLY A 389 23.98 13.80 -5.23
C GLY A 389 24.40 12.56 -4.43
N GLY A 390 25.35 12.67 -3.50
CA GLY A 390 25.51 11.71 -2.42
C GLY A 390 24.28 11.65 -1.51
N GLY A 391 24.14 10.59 -0.72
CA GLY A 391 23.12 10.47 0.33
C GLY A 391 22.25 9.22 0.24
N LYS A 392 21.16 9.25 1.00
CA LYS A 392 20.28 8.09 1.22
C LYS A 392 19.56 7.67 -0.07
N ARG A 393 19.56 6.37 -0.33
CA ARG A 393 18.72 5.64 -1.29
C ARG A 393 17.76 4.81 -0.47
N THR A 394 16.50 4.78 -0.90
CA THR A 394 15.44 4.06 -0.19
C THR A 394 14.51 3.45 -1.21
N MET A 395 14.29 2.15 -1.09
CA MET A 395 13.46 1.36 -1.99
C MET A 395 12.50 0.54 -1.16
N ARG A 396 11.19 0.80 -1.35
CA ARG A 396 10.12 0.02 -0.73
C ARG A 396 9.54 -0.96 -1.72
N PHE A 397 9.24 -2.17 -1.25
CA PHE A 397 8.67 -3.22 -2.09
C PHE A 397 7.84 -4.20 -1.29
N SER A 398 6.79 -4.71 -1.92
CA SER A 398 5.94 -5.76 -1.37
C SER A 398 6.37 -7.11 -1.93
N VAL A 399 6.39 -8.11 -1.06
CA VAL A 399 6.79 -9.48 -1.41
C VAL A 399 5.54 -10.30 -1.70
N PRO A 400 5.26 -10.68 -2.96
CA PRO A 400 3.98 -11.31 -3.30
C PRO A 400 3.83 -12.71 -2.68
N GLN A 401 4.93 -13.42 -2.50
CA GLN A 401 4.97 -14.77 -1.95
C GLN A 401 6.27 -14.97 -1.17
N LYS A 402 6.26 -15.88 -0.19
CA LYS A 402 7.41 -16.12 0.68
C LYS A 402 8.65 -16.52 -0.15
N ILE A 403 9.77 -15.84 0.11
CA ILE A 403 11.07 -16.13 -0.49
C ILE A 403 12.01 -16.56 0.64
N GLU A 404 12.43 -17.82 0.61
CA GLU A 404 13.34 -18.39 1.60
C GLU A 404 14.77 -18.42 1.07
N ASN A 405 15.75 -18.28 1.97
CA ASN A 405 17.18 -18.39 1.64
C ASN A 405 17.59 -17.48 0.47
N ALA A 406 17.19 -16.21 0.53
CA ALA A 406 17.64 -15.20 -0.41
C ALA A 406 18.84 -14.44 0.15
N CYS A 407 19.77 -14.05 -0.72
CA CYS A 407 20.87 -13.17 -0.37
C CYS A 407 20.72 -11.84 -1.09
N MET A 408 20.87 -10.75 -0.34
CA MET A 408 20.90 -9.40 -0.91
C MET A 408 22.18 -9.22 -1.72
N ALA A 409 22.05 -8.78 -2.97
CA ALA A 409 23.15 -8.68 -3.91
C ALA A 409 23.15 -7.30 -4.58
N PHE A 410 24.34 -6.72 -4.72
CA PHE A 410 24.59 -5.57 -5.56
C PHE A 410 25.20 -6.07 -6.87
N THR A 411 24.63 -5.65 -8.00
CA THR A 411 25.08 -6.05 -9.33
C THR A 411 25.53 -4.82 -10.13
N PHE A 412 26.67 -4.95 -10.79
CA PHE A 412 27.32 -3.90 -11.55
C PHE A 412 27.62 -4.41 -12.97
N ALA A 413 27.28 -3.61 -13.98
CA ALA A 413 27.71 -3.83 -15.35
C ALA A 413 28.17 -2.50 -15.95
N CYS A 414 29.45 -2.38 -16.23
CA CYS A 414 30.07 -1.17 -16.74
C CYS A 414 30.26 -1.30 -18.26
N TYR A 415 29.64 -0.43 -19.04
CA TYR A 415 29.73 -0.36 -20.50
C TYR A 415 30.36 0.95 -20.97
N SER A 416 30.41 1.96 -20.12
CA SER A 416 31.10 3.21 -20.40
C SER A 416 32.63 3.06 -20.25
N PRO A 417 33.44 3.87 -20.98
CA PRO A 417 34.90 3.66 -21.04
C PRO A 417 35.62 3.81 -19.70
N LEU A 418 35.18 4.73 -18.84
CA LEU A 418 35.94 5.12 -17.64
C LEU A 418 35.32 4.64 -16.32
N ILE A 419 34.03 4.29 -16.31
CA ILE A 419 33.27 3.96 -15.07
C ILE A 419 33.87 2.77 -14.32
N HIS A 420 34.53 1.85 -15.02
CA HIS A 420 35.13 0.66 -14.43
C HIS A 420 36.24 0.97 -13.41
N GLN A 421 36.89 2.13 -13.56
CA GLN A 421 37.93 2.66 -12.66
C GLN A 421 37.33 3.46 -11.49
N GLY A 422 36.01 3.56 -11.42
CA GLY A 422 35.30 4.26 -10.36
C GLY A 422 35.34 3.51 -9.04
N LYS A 423 35.07 4.26 -7.96
CA LYS A 423 34.86 3.72 -6.60
C LYS A 423 33.44 4.07 -6.15
N ILE A 424 32.74 3.11 -5.55
CA ILE A 424 31.40 3.30 -4.99
C ILE A 424 31.46 2.91 -3.52
N THR A 425 31.22 3.87 -2.63
CA THR A 425 31.07 3.59 -1.19
C THR A 425 29.61 3.48 -0.83
N ILE A 426 29.25 2.35 -0.22
CA ILE A 426 27.95 2.10 0.37
C ILE A 426 28.10 2.24 1.88
N SER A 427 27.26 3.06 2.51
CA SER A 427 27.23 3.20 3.97
C SER A 427 25.80 3.04 4.50
N ASN A 428 25.65 2.70 5.79
CA ASN A 428 24.34 2.54 6.44
C ASN A 428 23.35 1.61 5.71
N LEU A 429 23.86 0.49 5.17
CA LEU A 429 23.01 -0.51 4.52
C LEU A 429 22.05 -1.11 5.55
N ASN A 430 20.76 -1.09 5.25
CA ASN A 430 19.70 -1.64 6.06
C ASN A 430 18.62 -2.28 5.19
N LEU A 431 18.09 -3.41 5.64
CA LEU A 431 16.85 -4.01 5.19
C LEU A 431 15.90 -4.04 6.39
N LYS A 432 14.74 -3.43 6.24
CA LYS A 432 13.72 -3.36 7.28
C LYS A 432 12.39 -3.89 6.78
N LYS A 433 11.59 -4.46 7.68
CA LYS A 433 10.15 -4.69 7.49
C LYS A 433 9.44 -3.37 7.77
N VAL A 434 8.61 -2.90 6.84
CA VAL A 434 7.85 -1.66 7.04
C VAL A 434 6.68 -1.94 8.00
N VAL A 435 6.64 -1.21 9.12
CA VAL A 435 5.52 -1.26 10.08
C VAL A 435 4.34 -0.46 9.52
N GLY A 436 3.14 -1.03 9.56
CA GLY A 436 1.89 -0.31 9.26
C GLY A 436 1.22 -0.61 7.91
N THR A 437 1.76 -1.52 7.10
CA THR A 437 1.09 -1.94 5.84
C THR A 437 0.50 -3.34 5.86
N ASN A 438 0.84 -4.16 6.87
CA ASN A 438 0.17 -5.44 7.12
C ASN A 438 -0.40 -5.49 8.51
N TYR A 439 -1.71 -5.73 8.57
CA TYR A 439 -2.48 -5.88 9.78
C TYR A 439 -2.88 -7.34 9.90
N VAL A 440 -2.63 -7.95 11.06
CA VAL A 440 -3.06 -9.32 11.32
C VAL A 440 -4.44 -9.25 11.96
N PHE A 441 -5.45 -9.65 11.19
CA PHE A 441 -6.81 -9.82 11.67
C PHE A 441 -6.94 -11.26 12.17
N ASN A 442 -7.31 -11.43 13.44
CA ASN A 442 -7.57 -12.76 13.99
C ASN A 442 -8.89 -13.29 13.42
N ASP A 443 -8.83 -14.40 12.65
CA ASP A 443 -9.96 -15.09 11.99
C ASP A 443 -10.93 -15.80 12.97
N GLY A 444 -11.19 -15.17 14.12
CA GLY A 444 -12.17 -15.54 15.13
C GLY A 444 -12.69 -14.33 15.93
N GLY A 445 -12.29 -13.12 15.54
CA GLY A 445 -12.56 -11.89 16.29
C GLY A 445 -11.65 -11.77 17.50
N TYR A 446 -10.81 -10.73 17.53
CA TYR A 446 -10.08 -10.38 18.74
C TYR A 446 -11.07 -9.68 19.70
N ALA A 447 -11.38 -10.33 20.82
CA ALA A 447 -12.26 -9.78 21.85
C ALA A 447 -11.53 -8.64 22.60
N THR A 448 -11.52 -7.45 22.00
CA THR A 448 -10.81 -6.26 22.53
C THR A 448 -11.21 -5.96 23.97
N GLU A 449 -12.49 -6.10 24.31
CA GLU A 449 -13.02 -5.78 25.62
C GLU A 449 -12.59 -6.73 26.74
N THR A 450 -12.19 -7.96 26.42
CA THR A 450 -11.60 -8.88 27.41
C THR A 450 -10.09 -8.68 27.55
N HIS A 451 -9.45 -7.94 26.64
CA HIS A 451 -8.01 -7.72 26.58
C HIS A 451 -7.65 -6.22 26.60
N LYS A 452 -8.25 -5.45 27.51
CA LYS A 452 -8.10 -3.98 27.58
C LYS A 452 -6.65 -3.49 27.54
N ALA A 453 -5.75 -4.15 28.27
CA ALA A 453 -4.34 -3.77 28.35
C ALA A 453 -3.57 -3.89 27.02
N GLU A 454 -4.02 -4.79 26.13
CA GLU A 454 -3.41 -5.06 24.82
C GLU A 454 -3.99 -4.16 23.72
N LYS A 455 -5.16 -3.54 23.95
CA LYS A 455 -5.81 -2.65 22.97
C LYS A 455 -4.90 -1.53 22.46
N LYS A 456 -3.91 -1.10 23.25
CA LYS A 456 -2.88 -0.12 22.82
C LYS A 456 -2.05 -0.57 21.61
N ASN A 457 -1.93 -1.88 21.40
CA ASN A 457 -1.15 -2.46 20.29
C ASN A 457 -1.96 -2.56 18.99
N ILE A 458 -3.27 -2.30 19.03
CA ILE A 458 -4.11 -2.28 17.82
C ILE A 458 -3.77 -1.07 16.97
N LYS A 459 -3.52 -1.29 15.68
CA LYS A 459 -3.08 -0.24 14.73
C LYS A 459 -3.99 -0.13 13.49
N ALA A 460 -5.03 -0.94 13.36
CA ALA A 460 -6.08 -0.75 12.36
C ALA A 460 -7.42 -1.35 12.77
N LEU A 461 -8.48 -0.84 12.14
CA LEU A 461 -9.82 -1.41 12.16
C LEU A 461 -10.24 -1.77 10.73
N ARG A 462 -10.83 -2.95 10.53
CA ARG A 462 -11.47 -3.37 9.28
C ARG A 462 -12.98 -3.27 9.41
N LEU A 463 -13.58 -2.51 8.51
CA LEU A 463 -15.02 -2.40 8.33
C LEU A 463 -15.47 -3.41 7.27
N LYS A 464 -16.33 -4.35 7.66
CA LYS A 464 -17.13 -5.18 6.75
C LYS A 464 -18.59 -4.73 6.84
N LEU A 465 -19.07 -4.05 5.82
CA LEU A 465 -20.43 -3.54 5.76
C LEU A 465 -21.17 -4.18 4.59
N LYS A 466 -22.38 -4.70 4.86
CA LYS A 466 -23.29 -5.24 3.84
C LYS A 466 -24.65 -4.61 4.01
N ILE A 467 -25.12 -3.95 2.96
CA ILE A 467 -26.44 -3.33 2.88
C ILE A 467 -27.30 -4.13 1.91
N SER A 468 -28.51 -4.49 2.29
CA SER A 468 -29.46 -5.28 1.51
C SER A 468 -30.79 -4.52 1.37
N ARG A 469 -31.19 -4.23 0.13
CA ARG A 469 -32.48 -3.64 -0.24
C ARG A 469 -33.17 -4.51 -1.29
N ASN A 470 -34.40 -4.93 -0.98
CA ASN A 470 -35.24 -5.74 -1.88
C ASN A 470 -34.57 -7.06 -2.36
N GLY A 471 -33.76 -7.69 -1.50
CA GLY A 471 -33.05 -8.94 -1.82
C GLY A 471 -31.76 -8.76 -2.61
N GLU A 472 -31.30 -7.52 -2.81
CA GLU A 472 -30.05 -7.19 -3.48
C GLU A 472 -29.22 -6.26 -2.62
N GLY A 473 -27.89 -6.34 -2.73
CA GLY A 473 -27.04 -5.63 -1.80
C GLY A 473 -25.73 -5.13 -2.36
N GLY A 474 -25.20 -4.13 -1.68
CA GLY A 474 -23.84 -3.66 -1.81
C GLY A 474 -23.03 -4.12 -0.60
N SER A 475 -21.73 -4.35 -0.80
CA SER A 475 -20.81 -4.65 0.29
C SER A 475 -19.53 -3.85 0.13
N VAL A 476 -18.99 -3.38 1.25
CA VAL A 476 -17.68 -2.74 1.32
C VAL A 476 -16.85 -3.40 2.39
N ASP A 477 -15.57 -3.57 2.09
CA ASP A 477 -14.57 -4.13 2.98
C ASP A 477 -13.35 -3.21 2.95
N VAL A 478 -13.13 -2.46 4.04
CA VAL A 478 -12.12 -1.41 4.11
C VAL A 478 -11.32 -1.55 5.39
N VAL A 479 -10.00 -1.51 5.25
CA VAL A 479 -9.06 -1.43 6.38
C VAL A 479 -8.66 0.03 6.59
N VAL A 480 -8.86 0.54 7.80
CA VAL A 480 -8.51 1.90 8.19
C VAL A 480 -7.39 1.85 9.24
N PRO A 481 -6.22 2.46 8.96
CA PRO A 481 -5.14 2.55 9.94
C PRO A 481 -5.53 3.49 11.09
N MET A 482 -5.08 3.16 12.29
CA MET A 482 -5.15 3.99 13.49
C MET A 482 -3.72 4.50 13.78
N PRO A 483 -3.42 5.77 13.48
CA PRO A 483 -2.05 6.27 13.47
C PRO A 483 -1.36 6.18 14.83
N SER A 484 -2.10 6.38 15.91
CA SER A 484 -1.60 6.18 17.27
C SER A 484 -2.68 5.59 18.16
N ASN A 485 -2.28 4.78 19.12
CA ASN A 485 -3.18 4.08 20.02
C ASN A 485 -2.33 3.63 21.22
N GLY A 486 -2.78 3.89 22.46
CA GLY A 486 -1.93 3.78 23.66
C GLY A 486 -1.47 5.12 24.28
N PRO A 487 -0.67 5.09 25.35
CA PRO A 487 -0.35 6.28 26.15
C PRO A 487 0.70 7.23 25.55
N SER A 488 1.42 6.80 24.50
CA SER A 488 2.39 7.63 23.77
C SER A 488 1.87 7.86 22.35
N ASP A 489 1.99 9.10 21.86
CA ASP A 489 1.68 9.45 20.47
C ASP A 489 2.58 8.69 19.48
#